data_AF-A0A817CCB0-F1
#
_entry.id   AF-A0A817CCB0-F1
#
_cell.length_a   1.000
_cell.length_b   1.000
_cell.length_c   1.000
_cell.angle_alpha   90.00
_cell.angle_beta   90.00
_cell.angle_gamma   90.00
#
_symmetry.space_group_name_H-M   'P 1'
#
loop_
_entity.id
_entity.type
_entity.pdbx_description
1 polymer ?
#
loop_
_entity_poly.entity_id
_entity_poly.type
_entity_poly.pdbx_seq_one_letter_code
_entity_poly.pdbx_strand_id
1 'polypeptide(L)'
;MWPKILALYQRWQVSIPKTKSTTQWEDDFKYSEFGGLFQEYLEMVLQFGFITIFVAAFPLAPLFALLNNWIEIRLDAKKLVCETRRPIAFRSSTIGIWFNILQTLGYLAIVANAFLIAFTSEFLPKILYQYTVNRDLIGYTNFTLAQAPVNTTSKECMYRDFRNPDGTLTVFFWKLLALRLFFVILFEHIVFVLCRLTDAIIDDIPESLSIKIRREKYLAKRALQNSSNFSQIFAELENEHTPRSKLTRFFRTGRSKTTATTLVDMQ
;
A
#
# COMPACT_ATOMS: atom_id res chain seq x y z
N MET A 1 8.99 7.66 12.68
CA MET A 1 10.47 7.43 12.61
C MET A 1 11.37 8.05 13.72
N TRP A 2 11.61 9.37 13.81
CA TRP A 2 12.56 9.98 14.80
C TRP A 2 12.43 9.48 16.26
N PRO A 3 11.21 9.34 16.83
CA PRO A 3 11.06 8.80 18.18
C PRO A 3 11.45 7.31 18.31
N LYS A 4 11.28 6.48 17.26
CA LYS A 4 11.70 5.07 17.26
C LYS A 4 13.22 4.95 17.34
N ILE A 5 13.94 5.79 16.58
CA ILE A 5 15.41 5.84 16.57
C ILE A 5 15.94 6.34 17.92
N LEU A 6 15.33 7.39 18.48
CA LEU A 6 15.72 7.93 19.78
C LEU A 6 15.51 6.90 20.91
N ALA A 7 14.37 6.20 20.91
CA ALA A 7 14.07 5.15 21.88
C ALA A 7 15.10 4.01 21.81
N LEU A 8 15.45 3.58 20.60
CA LEU A 8 16.49 2.57 20.39
C LEU A 8 17.87 3.03 20.85
N TYR A 9 18.22 4.30 20.58
CA TYR A 9 19.50 4.88 20.98
C TYR A 9 19.63 5.02 22.50
N GLN A 10 18.62 5.58 23.16
CA GLN A 10 18.56 5.71 24.62
C GLN A 10 18.66 4.34 25.30
N ARG A 11 18.01 3.33 24.74
CA ARG A 11 18.00 1.99 25.34
C ARG A 11 19.30 1.22 25.11
N TRP A 12 19.96 1.44 23.97
CA TRP A 12 21.32 0.94 23.74
C TRP A 12 22.31 1.47 24.79
N GLN A 13 22.16 2.74 25.20
CA GLN A 13 22.97 3.33 26.28
C GLN A 13 22.70 2.73 27.67
N VAL A 14 21.54 2.13 27.91
CA VAL A 14 21.11 1.62 29.24
C VAL A 14 21.26 0.09 29.33
N SER A 15 21.99 -0.55 28.42
CA SER A 15 22.15 -2.00 28.43
C SER A 15 22.88 -2.50 29.70
N ILE A 16 22.11 -3.03 30.65
CA ILE A 16 22.62 -3.56 31.93
C ILE A 16 23.46 -4.83 31.66
N PRO A 17 24.68 -4.96 32.24
CA PRO A 17 25.49 -6.17 32.10
C PRO A 17 24.77 -7.40 32.69
N LYS A 18 24.76 -8.52 31.95
CA LYS A 18 24.13 -9.78 32.40
C LYS A 18 24.92 -10.38 33.56
N THR A 19 24.37 -10.33 34.78
CA THR A 19 25.07 -10.78 36.01
C THR A 19 24.55 -12.09 36.62
N LYS A 20 23.66 -12.83 35.98
CA LYS A 20 23.25 -14.18 36.43
C LYS A 20 22.64 -15.02 35.30
N SER A 21 22.81 -16.35 35.37
CA SER A 21 22.12 -17.32 34.53
C SER A 21 20.61 -17.31 34.84
N THR A 22 19.85 -16.59 34.04
CA THR A 22 18.38 -16.54 34.09
C THR A 22 17.76 -17.63 33.23
N THR A 23 16.56 -18.05 33.59
CA THR A 23 15.78 -18.98 32.76
C THR A 23 15.17 -18.24 31.56
N GLN A 24 14.91 -18.97 30.46
CA GLN A 24 14.46 -18.34 29.21
C GLN A 24 13.13 -17.57 29.35
N TRP A 25 12.19 -18.09 30.15
CA TRP A 25 10.91 -17.42 30.36
C TRP A 25 11.03 -16.14 31.21
N GLU A 26 12.00 -16.06 32.13
CA GLU A 26 12.29 -14.84 32.90
C GLU A 26 12.88 -13.75 32.02
N ASP A 27 13.72 -14.13 31.05
CA ASP A 27 14.26 -13.21 30.06
C ASP A 27 13.17 -12.72 29.10
N ASP A 28 12.30 -13.62 28.64
CA ASP A 28 11.19 -13.27 27.76
C ASP A 28 10.17 -12.34 28.46
N PHE A 29 9.96 -12.53 29.77
CA PHE A 29 9.05 -11.68 30.55
C PHE A 29 9.55 -10.22 30.66
N LYS A 30 10.85 -9.95 30.45
CA LYS A 30 11.38 -8.56 30.48
C LYS A 30 11.01 -7.75 29.24
N TYR A 31 10.62 -8.39 28.14
CA TYR A 31 10.23 -7.69 26.91
C TYR A 31 8.82 -7.11 27.00
N SER A 32 8.54 -6.11 26.16
CA SER A 32 7.22 -5.49 26.08
C SER A 32 6.22 -6.41 25.39
N GLU A 33 4.95 -6.33 25.78
CA GLU A 33 3.89 -7.08 25.14
C GLU A 33 3.63 -6.55 23.72
N PHE A 34 3.26 -7.46 22.83
CA PHE A 34 2.95 -7.10 21.45
C PHE A 34 1.58 -6.40 21.37
N GLY A 35 1.60 -5.07 21.26
CA GLY A 35 0.40 -4.22 21.18
C GLY A 35 -0.38 -4.27 19.87
N GLY A 36 -0.10 -5.25 18.99
CA GLY A 36 -0.73 -5.39 17.68
C GLY A 36 -0.06 -4.59 16.56
N LEU A 37 -0.60 -4.73 15.34
CA LEU A 37 -0.07 -4.12 14.12
C LEU A 37 -0.75 -2.80 13.75
N PHE A 38 -1.78 -2.37 14.48
CA PHE A 38 -2.61 -1.22 14.09
C PHE A 38 -1.80 0.06 13.88
N GLN A 39 -0.92 0.40 14.84
CA GLN A 39 -0.11 1.62 14.76
C GLN A 39 0.92 1.55 13.62
N GLU A 40 1.48 0.36 13.36
CA GLU A 40 2.44 0.17 12.26
C GLU A 40 1.74 0.35 10.90
N TYR A 41 0.53 -0.21 10.73
CA TYR A 41 -0.27 0.05 9.52
C TYR A 41 -0.69 1.52 9.41
N LEU A 42 -1.07 2.16 10.51
CA LEU A 42 -1.45 3.56 10.52
C LEU A 42 -0.30 4.48 10.05
N GLU A 43 0.92 4.26 10.57
CA GLU A 43 2.11 5.02 10.15
C GLU A 43 2.35 4.87 8.65
N MET A 44 2.27 3.65 8.11
CA MET A 44 2.46 3.37 6.69
C MET A 44 1.35 3.98 5.81
N VAL A 45 0.09 3.92 6.24
CA VAL A 45 -1.06 4.46 5.50
C VAL A 45 -1.03 5.99 5.48
N LEU A 46 -0.67 6.63 6.60
CA LEU A 46 -0.49 8.08 6.65
C LEU A 46 0.64 8.52 5.72
N GLN A 47 1.77 7.80 5.71
CA GLN A 47 2.86 8.08 4.80
C GLN A 47 2.42 7.97 3.33
N PHE A 48 1.67 6.92 2.97
CA PHE A 48 1.08 6.79 1.64
C PHE A 48 0.15 7.96 1.28
N GLY A 49 -0.70 8.39 2.22
CA GLY A 49 -1.59 9.54 2.03
C GLY A 49 -0.83 10.84 1.76
N PHE A 50 0.22 11.14 2.54
CA PHE A 50 1.04 12.33 2.32
C PHE A 50 1.74 12.35 0.96
N ILE A 51 2.25 11.19 0.52
CA ILE A 51 2.91 11.08 -0.78
C ILE A 51 1.90 11.30 -1.90
N THR A 52 0.76 10.61 -1.84
CA THR A 52 -0.19 10.58 -2.96
C THR A 52 -0.99 11.87 -3.09
N ILE A 53 -1.49 12.44 -1.98
CA ILE A 53 -2.36 13.63 -2.01
C ILE A 53 -1.58 14.91 -2.37
N PHE A 54 -0.30 15.00 -2.00
CA PHE A 54 0.49 16.23 -2.17
C PHE A 54 1.64 16.12 -3.17
N VAL A 55 1.65 15.07 -4.01
CA VAL A 55 2.73 14.85 -4.99
C VAL A 55 2.88 16.02 -5.97
N ALA A 56 1.78 16.66 -6.36
CA ALA A 56 1.80 17.79 -7.29
C ALA A 56 2.49 19.04 -6.72
N ALA A 57 2.51 19.20 -5.38
CA ALA A 57 3.21 20.29 -4.72
C ALA A 57 4.69 19.97 -4.48
N PHE A 58 5.01 18.71 -4.13
CA PHE A 58 6.37 18.30 -3.80
C PHE A 58 6.78 16.99 -4.49
N PRO A 59 7.45 17.07 -5.67
CA PRO A 59 7.76 15.89 -6.48
C PRO A 59 8.83 14.97 -5.87
N LEU A 60 9.61 15.45 -4.88
CA LEU A 60 10.66 14.66 -4.20
C LEU A 60 10.11 13.85 -3.02
N ALA A 61 8.82 13.97 -2.66
CA ALA A 61 8.21 13.22 -1.55
C ALA A 61 8.41 11.70 -1.65
N PRO A 62 8.24 11.05 -2.83
CA PRO A 62 8.43 9.61 -2.97
C PRO A 62 9.86 9.14 -2.65
N LEU A 63 10.87 9.97 -2.93
CA LEU A 63 12.28 9.64 -2.63
C LEU A 63 12.51 9.56 -1.12
N PHE A 64 12.01 10.54 -0.36
CA PHE A 64 12.12 10.51 1.09
C PHE A 64 11.31 9.37 1.70
N ALA A 65 10.14 9.08 1.14
CA ALA A 65 9.35 7.93 1.55
C ALA A 65 10.07 6.59 1.32
N LEU A 66 10.82 6.46 0.22
CA LEU A 66 11.59 5.26 -0.06
C LEU A 66 12.71 5.05 0.99
N LEU A 67 13.45 6.10 1.30
CA LEU A 67 14.49 6.07 2.34
C LEU A 67 13.88 5.78 3.71
N ASN A 68 12.72 6.37 4.00
CA ASN A 68 11.96 6.11 5.22
C ASN A 68 11.57 4.62 5.29
N ASN A 69 10.92 4.08 4.26
CA ASN A 69 10.50 2.67 4.23
C ASN A 69 11.68 1.70 4.35
N TRP A 70 12.83 2.03 3.76
CA TRP A 70 14.03 1.20 3.86
C TRP A 70 14.52 1.05 5.30
N ILE A 71 14.61 2.17 6.03
CA ILE A 71 15.02 2.19 7.43
C ILE A 71 13.94 1.52 8.29
N GLU A 72 12.67 1.83 8.03
CA GLU A 72 11.52 1.37 8.81
C GLU A 72 11.43 -0.16 8.85
N ILE A 73 11.58 -0.84 7.70
CA ILE A 73 11.57 -2.31 7.63
C ILE A 73 12.62 -2.92 8.58
N ARG A 74 13.80 -2.29 8.69
CA ARG A 74 14.88 -2.79 9.57
C ARG A 74 14.59 -2.51 11.03
N LEU A 75 14.05 -1.33 11.35
CA LEU A 75 13.70 -0.95 12.71
C LEU A 75 12.55 -1.80 13.25
N ASP A 76 11.50 -2.03 12.46
CA ASP A 76 10.37 -2.87 12.85
C ASP A 76 10.78 -4.33 13.00
N ALA A 77 11.63 -4.85 12.13
CA ALA A 77 12.20 -6.20 12.29
C ALA A 77 13.00 -6.32 13.60
N LYS A 78 13.82 -5.32 13.94
CA LYS A 78 14.58 -5.31 15.19
C LYS A 78 13.65 -5.22 16.41
N LYS A 79 12.61 -4.39 16.34
CA LYS A 79 11.60 -4.26 17.40
C LYS A 79 10.92 -5.61 17.66
N LEU A 80 10.50 -6.30 16.61
CA LEU A 80 9.83 -7.60 16.72
C LEU A 80 10.72 -8.72 17.28
N VAL A 81 12.00 -8.73 16.92
CA VAL A 81 12.95 -9.78 17.33
C VAL A 81 13.60 -9.50 18.69
N CYS A 82 13.88 -8.24 19.00
CA CYS A 82 14.72 -7.88 20.15
C CYS A 82 13.99 -7.14 21.27
N GLU A 83 12.77 -6.62 21.06
CA GLU A 83 12.11 -5.74 22.03
C GLU A 83 10.73 -6.20 22.48
N THR A 84 10.04 -6.97 21.64
CA THR A 84 8.70 -7.50 21.93
C THR A 84 8.73 -8.98 22.27
N ARG A 85 7.86 -9.40 23.19
CA ARG A 85 7.55 -10.82 23.39
C ARG A 85 6.98 -11.42 22.11
N ARG A 86 7.24 -12.72 21.90
CA ARG A 86 6.76 -13.44 20.71
C ARG A 86 5.22 -13.34 20.61
N PRO A 87 4.67 -12.78 19.52
CA PRO A 87 3.24 -12.71 19.35
C PRO A 87 2.64 -14.08 19.01
N ILE A 88 1.36 -14.25 19.31
CA ILE A 88 0.57 -15.41 18.89
C ILE A 88 0.35 -15.31 17.38
N ALA A 89 0.62 -16.40 16.66
CA ALA A 89 0.46 -16.43 15.22
C ALA A 89 -1.03 -16.49 14.83
N PHE A 90 -1.50 -15.47 14.12
CA PHE A 90 -2.81 -15.45 13.48
C PHE A 90 -2.65 -15.58 11.96
N ARG A 91 -3.49 -16.41 11.33
CA ARG A 91 -3.54 -16.52 9.86
C ARG A 91 -4.55 -15.52 9.31
N SER A 92 -4.11 -14.68 8.38
CA SER A 92 -4.97 -13.79 7.60
C SER A 92 -4.70 -13.98 6.11
N SER A 93 -5.74 -13.92 5.28
CA SER A 93 -5.61 -13.97 3.83
C SER A 93 -5.27 -12.62 3.20
N THR A 94 -5.58 -11.52 3.88
CA THR A 94 -5.38 -10.14 3.38
C THR A 94 -4.96 -9.20 4.51
N ILE A 95 -4.61 -7.96 4.15
CA ILE A 95 -4.36 -6.86 5.10
C ILE A 95 -5.63 -6.35 5.79
N GLY A 96 -6.82 -6.79 5.37
CA GLY A 96 -8.10 -6.39 5.95
C GLY A 96 -8.59 -5.01 5.49
N ILE A 97 -9.18 -4.25 6.41
CA ILE A 97 -9.82 -2.93 6.16
C ILE A 97 -8.86 -1.91 5.54
N TRP A 98 -7.56 -2.04 5.81
CA TRP A 98 -6.52 -1.16 5.29
C TRP A 98 -6.49 -1.11 3.77
N PHE A 99 -6.85 -2.19 3.07
CA PHE A 99 -6.95 -2.20 1.61
C PHE A 99 -7.99 -1.19 1.12
N ASN A 100 -9.20 -1.22 1.72
CA ASN A 100 -10.28 -0.30 1.37
C ASN A 100 -9.91 1.17 1.71
N ILE A 101 -9.19 1.38 2.82
CA ILE A 101 -8.69 2.70 3.20
C ILE A 101 -7.69 3.22 2.16
N LEU A 102 -6.71 2.41 1.76
CA LEU A 102 -5.73 2.77 0.74
C LEU A 102 -6.39 3.06 -0.61
N GLN A 103 -7.39 2.27 -1.00
CA GLN A 103 -8.16 2.50 -2.22
C GLN A 103 -8.93 3.83 -2.16
N THR A 104 -9.59 4.12 -1.05
CA THR A 104 -10.32 5.38 -0.84
C THR A 104 -9.37 6.58 -0.84
N LEU A 105 -8.21 6.45 -0.19
CA LEU A 105 -7.15 7.47 -0.23
C LEU A 105 -6.61 7.68 -1.64
N GLY A 106 -6.48 6.62 -2.44
CA GLY A 106 -6.10 6.71 -3.85
C GLY A 106 -7.08 7.55 -4.67
N TYR A 107 -8.39 7.31 -4.53
CA TYR A 107 -9.40 8.14 -5.21
C TYR A 107 -9.40 9.58 -4.72
N LEU A 108 -9.29 9.80 -3.41
CA LEU A 108 -9.20 11.13 -2.83
C LEU A 108 -7.96 11.89 -3.33
N ALA A 109 -6.82 11.21 -3.50
CA ALA A 109 -5.60 11.80 -4.00
C ALA A 109 -5.74 12.33 -5.43
N ILE A 110 -6.49 11.64 -6.30
CA ILE A 110 -6.75 12.12 -7.67
C ILE A 110 -7.48 13.46 -7.62
N VAL A 111 -8.56 13.52 -6.84
CA VAL A 111 -9.37 14.74 -6.69
C VAL A 111 -8.54 15.87 -6.07
N ALA A 112 -7.85 15.59 -4.97
CA ALA A 112 -7.04 16.59 -4.26
C ALA A 112 -5.93 17.18 -5.14
N ASN A 113 -5.21 16.35 -5.91
CA ASN A 113 -4.19 16.84 -6.83
C ASN A 113 -4.78 17.69 -7.97
N ALA A 114 -5.97 17.32 -8.48
CA ALA A 114 -6.67 18.12 -9.49
C ALA A 114 -6.97 19.53 -8.98
N PHE A 115 -7.51 19.63 -7.75
CA PHE A 115 -7.78 20.91 -7.10
C PHE A 115 -6.50 21.68 -6.77
N LEU A 116 -5.45 21.00 -6.30
CA LEU A 116 -4.16 21.61 -6.01
C LEU A 116 -3.60 22.26 -7.27
N ILE A 117 -3.54 21.54 -8.38
CA ILE A 117 -3.04 22.07 -9.64
C ILE A 117 -3.94 23.22 -10.15
N ALA A 118 -5.27 23.08 -10.08
CA ALA A 118 -6.17 24.09 -10.62
C ALA A 118 -6.16 25.41 -9.84
N PHE A 119 -6.15 25.35 -8.51
CA PHE A 119 -6.34 26.52 -7.66
C PHE A 119 -5.05 27.09 -7.10
N THR A 120 -4.05 26.25 -6.79
CA THR A 120 -2.80 26.73 -6.18
C THR A 120 -1.72 27.06 -7.21
N SER A 121 -1.75 26.44 -8.39
CA SER A 121 -0.77 26.72 -9.45
C SER A 121 -1.11 27.97 -10.25
N GLU A 122 -0.07 28.69 -10.66
CA GLU A 122 -0.15 29.80 -11.64
C GLU A 122 -0.26 29.30 -13.09
N PHE A 123 -0.37 28.00 -13.31
CA PHE A 123 -0.44 27.40 -14.65
C PHE A 123 -1.67 27.86 -15.45
N LEU A 124 -2.87 27.69 -14.90
CA LEU A 124 -4.12 28.06 -15.59
C LEU A 124 -4.28 29.57 -15.85
N PRO A 125 -4.02 30.48 -14.89
CA PRO A 125 -4.14 31.91 -15.16
C PRO A 125 -3.12 32.41 -16.21
N LYS A 126 -1.90 31.86 -16.22
CA LYS A 126 -0.90 32.16 -17.26
C LYS A 126 -1.36 31.70 -18.64
N ILE A 127 -1.88 30.48 -18.78
CA ILE A 127 -2.42 29.98 -20.06
C ILE A 127 -3.57 30.85 -20.54
N LEU A 128 -4.50 31.21 -19.64
CA LEU A 128 -5.63 32.05 -20.01
C LEU A 128 -5.14 33.42 -20.51
N TYR A 129 -4.18 34.03 -19.82
CA TYR A 129 -3.56 35.29 -20.23
C TYR A 129 -2.85 35.20 -21.60
N GLN A 130 -2.10 34.11 -21.85
CA GLN A 130 -1.47 33.85 -23.15
C GLN A 130 -2.47 33.82 -24.29
N TYR A 131 -3.63 33.21 -24.03
CA TYR A 131 -4.67 33.05 -25.03
C TYR A 131 -5.46 34.34 -25.28
N THR A 132 -5.77 35.11 -24.22
CA THR A 132 -6.67 36.26 -24.34
C THR A 132 -5.98 37.60 -24.56
N VAL A 133 -4.79 37.80 -23.99
CA VAL A 133 -4.12 39.11 -23.95
C VAL A 133 -2.86 39.10 -24.80
N ASN A 134 -1.86 38.33 -24.38
CA ASN A 134 -0.55 38.31 -25.03
C ASN A 134 0.14 36.96 -24.86
N ARG A 135 0.49 36.32 -25.98
CA ARG A 135 1.15 35.00 -26.02
C ARG A 135 2.49 34.98 -25.29
N ASP A 136 3.22 36.09 -25.27
CA ASP A 136 4.59 36.16 -24.73
C ASP A 136 4.65 36.43 -23.22
N LEU A 137 3.50 36.46 -22.51
CA LEU A 137 3.40 36.76 -21.06
C LEU A 137 3.89 38.16 -20.64
N ILE A 138 4.25 39.02 -21.59
CA ILE A 138 4.77 40.36 -21.31
C ILE A 138 3.67 41.17 -20.61
N GLY A 139 3.93 41.59 -19.36
CA GLY A 139 2.98 42.35 -18.55
C GLY A 139 2.01 41.52 -17.69
N TYR A 140 2.18 40.19 -17.61
CA TYR A 140 1.31 39.31 -16.80
C TYR A 140 1.21 39.74 -15.33
N THR A 141 2.34 40.09 -14.71
CA THR A 141 2.37 40.52 -13.30
C THR A 141 1.58 41.81 -13.09
N ASN A 142 1.70 42.78 -14.01
CA ASN A 142 0.95 44.04 -13.92
C ASN A 142 -0.55 43.81 -14.13
N PHE A 143 -0.94 42.89 -15.01
CA PHE A 143 -2.34 42.52 -15.23
C PHE A 143 -2.99 41.79 -14.05
N THR A 144 -2.21 40.99 -13.31
CA THR A 144 -2.71 40.16 -12.19
C THR A 144 -2.88 40.96 -10.89
N LEU A 145 -2.47 42.23 -10.89
CA LEU A 145 -2.56 43.12 -9.74
C LEU A 145 -3.80 44.01 -9.86
N ALA A 146 -4.63 44.02 -8.81
CA ALA A 146 -5.76 44.93 -8.66
C ALA A 146 -5.40 46.09 -7.73
N GLN A 147 -5.92 47.28 -8.02
CA GLN A 147 -5.74 48.46 -7.19
C GLN A 147 -6.67 48.42 -5.97
N ALA A 148 -6.16 48.80 -4.80
CA ALA A 148 -6.97 48.94 -3.60
C ALA A 148 -7.98 50.09 -3.74
N PRO A 149 -9.20 49.96 -3.17
CA PRO A 149 -10.21 50.99 -3.23
C PRO A 149 -9.75 52.29 -2.55
N VAL A 150 -10.16 53.42 -3.13
CA VAL A 150 -9.83 54.76 -2.65
C VAL A 150 -10.30 54.91 -1.20
N ASN A 151 -9.45 55.47 -0.34
CA ASN A 151 -9.63 55.67 1.12
C ASN A 151 -9.22 54.52 2.05
N THR A 152 -8.70 53.40 1.53
CA THR A 152 -8.26 52.28 2.40
C THR A 152 -6.83 52.45 2.91
N THR A 153 -5.96 53.15 2.18
CA THR A 153 -4.52 53.28 2.50
C THR A 153 -4.00 54.67 2.11
N SER A 154 -2.99 55.21 2.81
CA SER A 154 -2.44 56.55 2.53
C SER A 154 -1.62 56.63 1.25
N LYS A 155 -1.33 55.49 0.61
CA LYS A 155 -0.61 55.35 -0.67
C LYS A 155 -1.36 54.34 -1.51
N GLU A 156 -1.27 54.48 -2.84
CA GLU A 156 -1.77 53.48 -3.77
C GLU A 156 -1.06 52.14 -3.52
N CYS A 157 -1.85 51.10 -3.25
CA CYS A 157 -1.35 49.75 -3.05
C CYS A 157 -2.06 48.78 -3.99
N MET A 158 -1.32 47.77 -4.44
CA MET A 158 -1.80 46.75 -5.37
C MET A 158 -1.79 45.40 -4.66
N TYR A 159 -2.83 44.61 -4.86
CA TYR A 159 -2.94 43.25 -4.32
C TYR A 159 -3.28 42.27 -5.43
N ARG A 160 -3.00 40.99 -5.18
CA ARG A 160 -3.19 39.93 -6.17
C ARG A 160 -4.65 39.50 -6.22
N ASP A 161 -5.41 40.07 -7.13
CA ASP A 161 -6.81 39.71 -7.39
C ASP A 161 -7.23 40.17 -8.79
N PHE A 162 -8.32 39.62 -9.31
CA PHE A 162 -8.87 39.95 -10.62
C PHE A 162 -10.11 40.84 -10.48
N ARG A 163 -9.95 41.98 -9.81
CA ARG A 163 -11.02 42.97 -9.56
C ARG A 163 -10.78 44.27 -10.31
N ASN A 164 -11.88 44.92 -10.69
CA ASN A 164 -11.87 46.28 -11.19
C ASN A 164 -11.60 47.27 -10.04
N PRO A 165 -11.19 48.52 -10.34
CA PRO A 165 -11.03 49.58 -9.34
C PRO A 165 -12.31 49.84 -8.51
N ASP A 166 -13.49 49.58 -9.09
CA ASP A 166 -14.80 49.70 -8.43
C ASP A 166 -15.10 48.55 -7.43
N GLY A 167 -14.18 47.59 -7.27
CA GLY A 167 -14.32 46.43 -6.38
C GLY A 167 -15.10 45.24 -6.96
N THR A 168 -15.65 45.38 -8.17
CA THR A 168 -16.38 44.31 -8.89
C THR A 168 -15.41 43.27 -9.50
N LEU A 169 -15.85 42.02 -9.57
CA LEU A 169 -15.06 40.94 -10.20
C LEU A 169 -15.00 41.12 -11.72
N THR A 170 -13.82 40.98 -12.30
CA THR A 170 -13.62 41.10 -13.74
C THR A 170 -14.21 39.90 -14.50
N VAL A 171 -14.49 40.07 -15.79
CA VAL A 171 -14.86 38.93 -16.67
C VAL A 171 -13.75 37.88 -16.73
N PHE A 172 -12.48 38.30 -16.60
CA PHE A 172 -11.34 37.40 -16.55
C PHE A 172 -11.42 36.44 -15.35
N PHE A 173 -11.85 36.92 -14.17
CA PHE A 173 -12.06 36.08 -13.00
C PHE A 173 -13.04 34.93 -13.28
N TRP A 174 -14.20 35.23 -13.87
CA TRP A 174 -15.22 34.22 -14.16
C TRP A 174 -14.76 33.23 -15.23
N LYS A 175 -14.03 33.70 -16.26
CA LYS A 175 -13.41 32.82 -17.25
C LYS A 175 -12.37 31.89 -16.61
N LEU A 176 -11.54 32.41 -15.71
CA LEU A 176 -10.55 31.64 -14.98
C LEU A 176 -11.21 30.60 -14.06
N LEU A 177 -12.28 30.98 -13.35
CA LEU A 177 -13.02 30.06 -12.49
C LEU A 177 -13.65 28.92 -13.30
N ALA A 178 -14.30 29.24 -14.42
CA ALA A 178 -14.86 28.24 -15.33
C ALA A 178 -13.77 27.30 -15.87
N LEU A 179 -12.62 27.85 -16.28
CA LEU A 179 -11.48 27.06 -16.76
C LEU A 179 -10.93 26.13 -15.67
N ARG A 180 -10.82 26.60 -14.42
CA ARG A 180 -10.38 25.79 -13.27
C ARG A 180 -11.31 24.60 -13.03
N LEU A 181 -12.61 24.84 -12.99
CA LEU A 181 -13.59 23.78 -12.78
C LEU A 181 -13.60 22.78 -13.94
N PHE A 182 -13.53 23.27 -15.18
CA PHE A 182 -13.42 22.41 -16.36
C PHE A 182 -12.16 21.55 -16.33
N PHE A 183 -11.01 22.13 -15.96
CA PHE A 183 -9.75 21.40 -15.83
C PHE A 183 -9.84 20.28 -14.78
N VAL A 184 -10.45 20.55 -13.62
CA VAL A 184 -10.63 19.53 -12.57
C VAL A 184 -11.44 18.35 -13.10
N ILE A 185 -12.58 18.61 -13.74
CA ILE A 185 -13.44 17.55 -14.31
C ILE A 185 -12.66 16.76 -15.37
N LEU A 186 -11.97 17.44 -16.29
CA LEU A 186 -11.21 16.79 -17.35
C LEU A 186 -10.08 15.91 -16.78
N PHE A 187 -9.30 16.45 -15.85
CA PHE A 187 -8.19 15.75 -15.22
C PHE A 187 -8.68 14.51 -14.47
N GLU A 188 -9.75 14.63 -13.69
CA GLU A 188 -10.34 13.52 -12.96
C GLU A 188 -10.78 12.38 -13.90
N HIS A 189 -11.51 12.69 -14.97
CA HIS A 189 -11.98 11.68 -15.93
C HIS A 189 -10.82 11.00 -16.67
N ILE A 190 -9.79 11.75 -17.07
CA ILE A 190 -8.61 11.18 -17.73
C ILE A 190 -7.90 10.20 -16.79
N VAL A 191 -7.61 10.62 -15.56
CA VAL A 191 -6.89 9.75 -14.61
C VAL A 191 -7.74 8.53 -14.25
N PHE A 192 -9.05 8.69 -14.08
CA PHE A 192 -9.95 7.57 -13.80
C PHE A 192 -9.97 6.55 -14.95
N VAL A 193 -10.02 7.02 -16.20
CA VAL A 193 -9.91 6.13 -17.38
C VAL A 193 -8.57 5.42 -17.39
N LEU A 194 -7.47 6.11 -17.11
CA LEU A 194 -6.14 5.48 -17.03
C LEU A 194 -6.08 4.40 -15.95
N CYS A 195 -6.62 4.64 -14.75
CA CYS A 195 -6.69 3.63 -13.70
C CYS A 195 -7.53 2.42 -14.14
N ARG A 196 -8.66 2.63 -14.82
CA ARG A 196 -9.47 1.53 -15.34
C ARG A 196 -8.76 0.74 -16.44
N LEU A 197 -7.93 1.39 -17.25
CA LEU A 197 -7.08 0.71 -18.21
C LEU A 197 -5.99 -0.12 -17.53
N THR A 198 -5.35 0.40 -16.47
CA THR A 198 -4.36 -0.39 -15.72
C THR A 198 -4.98 -1.62 -15.07
N ASP A 199 -6.18 -1.48 -14.51
CA ASP A 199 -6.93 -2.59 -13.91
C ASP A 199 -7.36 -3.62 -14.97
N ALA A 200 -7.61 -3.18 -16.21
CA ALA A 200 -7.95 -4.09 -17.31
C ALA A 200 -6.74 -4.81 -17.93
N ILE A 201 -5.54 -4.23 -17.82
CA ILE A 201 -4.31 -4.81 -18.37
C ILE A 201 -3.69 -5.83 -17.40
N ILE A 202 -3.82 -5.60 -16.10
CA ILE A 202 -3.17 -6.42 -15.08
C ILE A 202 -4.19 -7.43 -14.53
N ASP A 203 -3.99 -8.71 -14.86
CA ASP A 203 -4.76 -9.80 -14.25
C ASP A 203 -4.53 -9.86 -12.73
N ASP A 204 -5.60 -9.93 -11.95
CA ASP A 204 -5.55 -10.00 -10.47
C ASP A 204 -4.77 -11.21 -9.93
N ILE A 205 -4.66 -12.29 -10.71
CA ILE A 205 -3.99 -13.53 -10.31
C ILE A 205 -2.89 -13.85 -11.31
N PRO A 206 -1.61 -13.91 -10.89
CA PRO A 206 -0.52 -14.23 -11.80
C PRO A 206 -0.63 -15.67 -12.30
N GLU A 207 -0.28 -15.87 -13.58
CA GLU A 207 -0.41 -17.16 -14.26
C GLU A 207 0.30 -18.30 -13.52
N SER A 208 1.51 -18.05 -12.99
CA SER A 208 2.30 -19.02 -12.24
C SER A 208 1.56 -19.58 -11.01
N LEU A 209 0.80 -18.74 -10.31
CA LEU A 209 -0.02 -19.14 -9.18
C LEU A 209 -1.24 -19.92 -9.63
N SER A 210 -1.90 -19.50 -10.72
CA SER A 210 -3.05 -20.20 -11.29
C SER A 210 -2.69 -21.64 -11.69
N ILE A 211 -1.50 -21.83 -12.28
CA ILE A 211 -0.96 -23.14 -12.67
C ILE A 211 -0.69 -23.99 -11.42
N LYS A 212 -0.09 -23.40 -10.38
CA LYS A 212 0.20 -24.12 -9.13
C LYS A 212 -1.08 -24.57 -8.43
N ILE A 213 -2.08 -23.69 -8.31
CA ILE A 213 -3.40 -24.02 -7.74
C ILE A 213 -4.07 -25.14 -8.56
N ARG A 214 -4.02 -25.06 -9.89
CA ARG A 214 -4.58 -26.10 -10.77
C ARG A 214 -3.85 -27.43 -10.60
N ARG A 215 -2.52 -27.42 -10.46
CA ARG A 215 -1.69 -28.61 -10.20
C ARG A 215 -2.02 -29.26 -8.87
N GLU A 216 -2.09 -28.50 -7.78
CA GLU A 216 -2.43 -29.03 -6.46
C GLU A 216 -3.86 -29.61 -6.44
N LYS A 217 -4.83 -28.93 -7.07
CA LYS A 217 -6.19 -29.44 -7.25
C LYS A 217 -6.22 -30.76 -8.04
N TYR A 218 -5.43 -30.86 -9.11
CA TYR A 218 -5.34 -32.09 -9.90
C TYR A 218 -4.74 -33.25 -9.10
N LEU A 219 -3.64 -33.01 -8.39
CA LEU A 219 -2.98 -34.03 -7.54
C LEU A 219 -3.91 -34.50 -6.42
N ALA A 220 -4.64 -33.59 -5.76
CA ALA A 220 -5.63 -33.93 -4.75
C ALA A 220 -6.77 -34.81 -5.30
N LYS A 221 -7.31 -34.48 -6.48
CA LYS A 221 -8.34 -35.30 -7.15
C LYS A 221 -7.82 -36.70 -7.48
N ARG A 222 -6.60 -36.82 -8.00
CA ARG A 222 -5.97 -38.11 -8.33
C ARG A 222 -5.74 -38.96 -7.08
N ALA A 223 -5.33 -38.36 -5.96
CA ALA A 223 -5.16 -39.06 -4.69
C ALA A 223 -6.48 -39.65 -4.17
N LEU A 224 -7.58 -38.89 -4.25
CA LEU A 224 -8.92 -39.34 -3.84
C LEU A 224 -9.48 -40.44 -4.76
N GLN A 225 -9.24 -40.36 -6.07
CA GLN A 225 -9.66 -41.40 -7.00
C GLN A 225 -8.88 -42.70 -6.77
N ASN A 226 -7.56 -42.61 -6.53
CA ASN A 226 -6.77 -43.78 -6.17
C ASN A 226 -7.22 -44.40 -4.85
N SER A 227 -7.55 -43.61 -3.82
CA SER A 227 -8.02 -44.14 -2.53
C SER A 227 -9.39 -44.79 -2.64
N SER A 228 -10.32 -44.21 -3.41
CA SER A 228 -11.64 -44.80 -3.67
C SER A 228 -11.55 -46.09 -4.49
N ASN A 229 -10.80 -46.09 -5.59
CA ASN A 229 -10.51 -47.31 -6.37
C ASN A 229 -9.89 -48.40 -5.48
N PHE A 230 -8.93 -48.04 -4.62
CA PHE A 230 -8.32 -48.97 -3.68
C PHE A 230 -9.34 -49.51 -2.69
N SER A 231 -10.19 -48.68 -2.08
CA SER A 231 -11.24 -49.14 -1.16
C SER A 231 -12.25 -50.10 -1.82
N GLN A 232 -12.62 -49.87 -3.08
CA GLN A 232 -13.50 -50.78 -3.83
C GLN A 232 -12.83 -52.13 -4.09
N ILE A 233 -11.58 -52.13 -4.57
CA ILE A 233 -10.80 -53.36 -4.77
C ILE A 233 -10.69 -54.16 -3.46
N PHE A 234 -10.49 -53.49 -2.32
CA PHE A 234 -10.43 -54.15 -1.02
C PHE A 234 -11.77 -54.76 -0.60
N ALA A 235 -12.90 -54.05 -0.82
CA ALA A 235 -14.23 -54.58 -0.51
C ALA A 235 -14.60 -55.78 -1.40
N GLU A 236 -14.13 -55.79 -2.65
CA GLU A 236 -14.33 -56.90 -3.59
C GLU A 236 -13.49 -58.12 -3.20
N LEU A 237 -12.24 -57.90 -2.78
CA LEU A 237 -11.37 -58.93 -2.20
C LEU A 237 -11.87 -59.49 -0.86
N GLU A 238 -12.67 -58.73 -0.11
CA GLU A 238 -13.24 -59.16 1.16
C GLU A 238 -14.54 -59.98 0.98
N ASN A 239 -15.30 -59.68 -0.08
CA ASN A 239 -16.47 -60.47 -0.48
C ASN A 239 -16.12 -61.80 -1.17
N GLU A 240 -14.95 -61.88 -1.82
CA GLU A 240 -14.44 -63.14 -2.38
C GLU A 240 -13.75 -63.97 -1.27
N HIS A 241 -14.53 -64.76 -0.53
CA HIS A 241 -13.99 -65.58 0.55
C HIS A 241 -13.06 -66.69 0.03
N THR A 242 -11.73 -66.58 0.25
CA THR A 242 -10.80 -67.59 0.84
C THR A 242 -9.31 -67.38 0.43
N PRO A 243 -8.30 -67.94 1.15
CA PRO A 243 -7.88 -67.75 2.53
C PRO A 243 -6.56 -66.92 2.63
N ARG A 244 -6.20 -66.60 3.88
CA ARG A 244 -5.16 -65.70 4.42
C ARG A 244 -3.68 -65.83 3.94
N SER A 245 -3.36 -66.39 2.78
CA SER A 245 -1.97 -66.68 2.35
C SER A 245 -1.41 -65.84 1.18
N LYS A 246 -2.21 -65.01 0.50
CA LYS A 246 -1.73 -64.16 -0.61
C LYS A 246 -1.45 -62.69 -0.24
N LEU A 247 -1.90 -62.23 0.93
CA LEU A 247 -1.75 -60.83 1.34
C LEU A 247 -0.29 -60.40 1.51
N THR A 248 0.60 -61.32 1.91
CA THR A 248 2.03 -61.04 2.10
C THR A 248 2.83 -60.87 0.81
N ARG A 249 2.31 -61.28 -0.37
CA ARG A 249 3.04 -61.17 -1.63
C ARG A 249 2.80 -59.84 -2.36
N PHE A 250 1.65 -59.18 -2.15
CA PHE A 250 1.34 -57.88 -2.77
C PHE A 250 1.95 -56.69 -2.02
N PHE A 251 2.07 -56.77 -0.68
CA PHE A 251 2.79 -55.76 0.11
C PHE A 251 4.32 -55.77 -0.12
N ARG A 252 4.87 -56.82 -0.75
CA ARG A 252 6.31 -56.90 -1.07
C ARG A 252 6.69 -56.23 -2.40
N THR A 253 5.76 -56.13 -3.36
CA THR A 253 6.01 -55.49 -4.67
C THR A 253 5.62 -54.01 -4.72
N GLY A 254 4.72 -53.54 -3.85
CA GLY A 254 4.32 -52.12 -3.76
C GLY A 254 5.27 -51.22 -2.97
N ARG A 255 6.21 -51.78 -2.18
CA ARG A 255 7.11 -51.00 -1.30
C ARG A 255 8.47 -50.63 -1.94
N SER A 256 8.65 -50.82 -3.25
CA SER A 256 9.98 -50.65 -3.86
C SER A 256 10.23 -49.33 -4.61
N LYS A 257 9.23 -48.45 -4.83
CA LYS A 257 9.47 -47.22 -5.61
C LYS A 257 8.68 -45.99 -5.17
N THR A 258 8.69 -45.65 -3.89
CA THR A 258 8.63 -44.24 -3.41
C THR A 258 8.79 -44.26 -1.89
N THR A 259 9.51 -43.30 -1.33
CA THR A 259 9.89 -43.18 0.11
C THR A 259 11.20 -43.86 0.50
N ALA A 260 12.30 -43.33 -0.05
CA ALA A 260 13.62 -43.35 0.60
C ALA A 260 14.33 -42.02 0.33
N THR A 261 13.66 -40.91 0.63
CA THR A 261 14.26 -39.59 0.88
C THR A 261 13.16 -38.71 1.46
N THR A 262 13.50 -37.93 2.50
CA THR A 262 12.64 -36.98 3.24
C THR A 262 11.67 -37.54 4.29
N LEU A 263 12.19 -38.30 5.27
CA LEU A 263 11.72 -38.26 6.66
C LEU A 263 12.89 -38.59 7.59
N VAL A 264 13.85 -37.67 7.63
CA VAL A 264 14.72 -37.39 8.78
C VAL A 264 14.61 -35.87 8.95
N ASP A 265 14.53 -35.42 10.20
CA ASP A 265 14.22 -34.05 10.65
C ASP A 265 12.73 -33.77 10.95
N MET A 266 12.23 -34.47 11.98
CA MET A 266 11.39 -33.85 13.03
C MET A 266 11.37 -34.77 14.26
N GLN A 267 12.42 -34.66 15.07
CA GLN A 267 12.38 -34.76 16.53
C GLN A 267 12.86 -33.42 17.08
#